data_AF-A0A4Q0M5R7-F1
#
_entry.id   AF-A0A4Q0M5R7-F1
#
_cell.length_a   1.000
_cell.length_b   1.000
_cell.length_c   1.000
_cell.angle_alpha   90.00
_cell.angle_beta   90.00
_cell.angle_gamma   90.00
#
_symmetry.space_group_name_H-M   'P 1'
#
loop_
_entity.id
_entity.type
_entity.pdbx_description
1 polymer ?
#
loop_
_entity_poly.entity_id
_entity_poly.type
_entity_poly.pdbx_seq_one_letter_code
_entity_poly.pdbx_strand_id
1 'polypeptide(L)' 'MKSKVNLTIDNSLLESVKAYASGKKTSVSALVENYFRNITRPGKQKSIIEMVEELPEPAITVSEDIKESYYKEKSFKHGF' A
#
# COMPACT_ATOMS: atom_id res chain seq x y z
N MET A 1 10.01 19.35 -12.74
CA MET A 1 9.56 20.76 -12.92
C MET A 1 8.49 21.07 -11.90
N LYS A 2 8.39 22.31 -11.40
CA LYS A 2 7.31 22.74 -10.50
C LYS A 2 6.36 23.68 -11.25
N SER A 3 5.05 23.51 -11.02
CA SER A 3 3.99 24.35 -11.60
C SER A 3 3.29 25.13 -10.49
N LYS A 4 2.82 26.34 -10.78
CA LYS A 4 2.04 27.16 -9.85
C LYS A 4 0.56 26.83 -9.97
N VAL A 5 -0.14 26.77 -8.84
CA VAL A 5 -1.59 26.57 -8.76
C VAL A 5 -2.18 27.76 -8.01
N ASN A 6 -3.20 28.41 -8.59
CA ASN A 6 -3.97 29.46 -7.93
C ASN A 6 -5.22 28.85 -7.29
N LEU A 7 -5.43 29.14 -6.01
CA LEU A 7 -6.53 28.59 -5.22
C LEU A 7 -7.27 29.75 -4.53
N THR A 8 -8.60 29.67 -4.51
CA THR A 8 -9.43 30.53 -3.67
C THR A 8 -9.73 29.81 -2.37
N ILE A 9 -9.47 30.47 -1.24
CA ILE A 9 -9.66 29.92 0.09
C ILE A 9 -10.19 31.02 1.00
N ASP A 10 -11.00 30.65 1.99
CA ASP A 10 -11.42 31.57 3.03
C ASP A 10 -10.21 32.15 3.79
N ASN A 11 -10.24 33.46 4.05
CA ASN A 11 -9.11 34.14 4.67
C ASN A 11 -8.86 33.69 6.12
N SER A 12 -9.93 33.44 6.90
CA SER A 12 -9.81 32.95 8.28
C SER A 12 -9.20 31.55 8.34
N LEU A 13 -9.54 30.71 7.35
CA LEU A 13 -8.94 29.40 7.18
C LEU A 13 -7.47 29.51 6.78
N LEU A 14 -7.12 30.41 5.84
CA LEU A 14 -5.75 30.63 5.41
C LEU A 14 -4.84 31.02 6.59
N GLU A 15 -5.28 31.94 7.45
CA GLU A 15 -4.52 32.35 8.63
C GLU A 15 -4.33 31.19 9.62
N SER A 16 -5.37 30.40 9.85
CA SER A 16 -5.30 29.20 10.70
C SER A 16 -4.29 28.18 10.15
N VAL A 17 -4.30 27.96 8.84
CA VAL A 17 -3.37 27.02 8.17
C VAL A 17 -1.93 27.55 8.18
N LYS A 18 -1.72 28.86 8.03
CA LYS A 18 -0.38 29.47 8.16
C LYS A 18 0.19 29.27 9.56
N ALA A 19 -0.63 29.51 10.60
CA ALA A 19 -0.21 29.28 11.98
C ALA A 19 0.16 27.81 12.22
N TYR A 20 -0.67 26.88 11.74
CA TYR A 20 -0.39 25.45 11.80
C TYR A 20 0.90 25.08 11.07
N ALA A 21 1.10 25.58 9.85
CA ALA A 21 2.29 25.31 9.04
C ALA A 21 3.57 25.81 9.73
N SER A 22 3.52 27.02 10.29
CA SER A 22 4.63 27.61 11.06
C SER A 22 4.98 26.75 12.28
N GLY A 23 3.98 26.30 13.04
CA GLY A 23 4.18 25.41 14.19
C GLY A 23 4.80 24.06 13.80
N LYS A 24 4.52 23.57 12.59
CA LYS A 24 5.13 22.35 12.01
C LYS A 24 6.43 22.61 11.24
N LYS A 25 6.96 23.85 11.24
CA LYS A 25 8.15 24.27 10.48
C LYS A 25 8.05 23.91 8.98
N THR A 26 6.86 24.09 8.40
CA THR A 26 6.56 23.80 7.00
C THR A 26 5.83 24.97 6.34
N SER A 27 5.54 24.86 5.04
CA SER A 27 4.78 25.86 4.28
C SER A 27 3.40 25.36 3.91
N VAL A 28 2.47 26.29 3.68
CA VAL A 28 1.12 25.96 3.16
C VAL A 28 1.22 25.21 1.83
N SER A 29 2.13 25.63 0.95
CA SER A 29 2.37 24.94 -0.32
C SER A 29 2.84 23.50 -0.14
N ALA A 30 3.69 23.22 0.86
CA ALA A 30 4.15 21.87 1.16
C ALA A 30 3.03 21.00 1.73
N LEU A 31 2.15 21.56 2.57
CA LEU A 31 0.97 20.86 3.08
C LEU A 31 0.03 20.45 1.94
N VAL A 32 -0.27 21.39 1.04
CA VAL A 32 -1.14 21.13 -0.13
C VAL A 32 -0.49 20.11 -1.07
N GLU A 33 0.80 20.26 -1.36
CA GLU A 33 1.53 19.30 -2.21
C GLU A 33 1.52 17.89 -1.60
N ASN A 34 1.74 17.75 -0.30
CA ASN A 34 1.67 16.47 0.41
C ASN A 34 0.27 15.86 0.38
N TYR A 35 -0.76 16.68 0.58
CA TYR A 35 -2.14 16.20 0.48
C TYR A 35 -2.43 15.67 -0.93
N PHE A 36 -2.07 16.44 -1.97
CA PHE A 36 -2.22 16.00 -3.36
C PHE A 36 -1.47 14.70 -3.64
N ARG A 37 -0.22 14.56 -3.17
CA ARG A 37 0.55 13.31 -3.30
C ARG A 37 -0.13 12.13 -2.63
N ASN A 38 -0.78 12.35 -1.49
CA ASN A 38 -1.45 11.29 -0.76
C ASN A 38 -2.71 10.81 -1.50
N ILE A 39 -3.49 11.73 -2.06
CA ILE A 39 -4.74 11.37 -2.77
C ILE A 39 -4.51 10.86 -4.19
N THR A 40 -3.44 11.29 -4.87
CA THR A 40 -3.09 10.82 -6.22
C THR A 40 -2.15 9.61 -6.21
N ARG A 41 -1.78 9.12 -5.03
CA ARG A 41 -0.98 7.91 -4.90
C ARG A 41 -1.75 6.79 -5.61
N PRO A 42 -1.18 6.15 -6.66
CA PRO A 42 -1.84 5.04 -7.31
C PRO A 42 -2.19 3.99 -6.25
N GLY A 43 -3.37 3.39 -6.41
CA GLY A 43 -4.00 2.50 -5.43
C GLY A 43 -2.96 1.60 -4.77
N LYS A 44 -3.04 1.49 -3.42
CA LYS A 44 -2.10 0.73 -2.59
C LYS A 44 -1.72 -0.56 -3.33
N GLN A 45 -0.42 -0.84 -3.42
CA GLN A 45 0.00 -2.23 -3.64
C GLN A 45 -0.81 -3.07 -2.67
N LYS A 46 -1.40 -4.16 -3.18
CA LYS A 46 -2.28 -5.04 -2.41
C LYS A 46 -1.67 -5.24 -1.03
N SER A 47 -2.44 -5.00 0.02
CA SER A 47 -1.95 -5.26 1.37
C SER A 47 -1.53 -6.72 1.47
N ILE A 48 -0.64 -7.06 2.39
CA ILE A 48 -0.23 -8.46 2.58
C ILE A 48 -1.46 -9.35 2.82
N ILE A 49 -2.50 -8.84 3.49
CA ILE A 49 -3.78 -9.52 3.67
C ILE A 49 -4.49 -9.75 2.32
N GLU A 50 -4.64 -8.70 1.51
CA GLU A 50 -5.27 -8.79 0.19
C GLU A 50 -4.50 -9.74 -0.75
N MET A 51 -3.17 -9.79 -0.64
CA MET A 51 -2.35 -10.75 -1.39
C MET A 51 -2.58 -12.20 -0.95
N VAL A 52 -2.75 -12.44 0.35
CA VAL A 52 -3.00 -13.78 0.90
C VAL A 52 -4.39 -14.28 0.54
N GLU A 53 -5.40 -13.41 0.57
CA GLU A 53 -6.78 -13.75 0.18
C GLU A 53 -6.92 -14.08 -1.31
N GLU A 54 -6.05 -13.53 -2.16
CA GLU A 54 -6.02 -13.81 -3.59
C GLU A 54 -5.13 -14.99 -3.99
N LEU A 55 -4.45 -15.65 -3.04
CA LEU A 55 -3.68 -16.85 -3.36
C LEU A 55 -4.63 -17.94 -3.88
N PRO A 56 -4.27 -18.62 -4.99
CA PRO A 56 -5.07 -19.72 -5.48
C PRO A 56 -5.17 -20.82 -4.42
N GLU A 57 -6.32 -21.48 -4.35
CA GLU A 57 -6.48 -22.63 -3.48
C GLU A 57 -5.40 -23.67 -3.80
N PRO A 58 -4.78 -24.25 -2.76
CA PRO A 58 -3.73 -25.23 -2.97
C PRO A 58 -4.30 -26.43 -3.72
N ALA A 59 -3.67 -26.82 -4.83
CA ALA A 59 -4.11 -27.93 -5.68
C ALA A 59 -3.94 -29.32 -5.02
N ILE A 60 -3.72 -29.38 -3.70
CA ILE A 60 -3.59 -30.60 -2.93
C ILE A 60 -4.93 -30.95 -2.27
N THR A 61 -5.41 -32.16 -2.53
CA THR A 61 -6.56 -32.72 -1.82
C THR A 61 -6.13 -33.04 -0.40
N VAL A 62 -6.64 -32.30 0.59
CA VAL A 62 -6.29 -32.41 2.03
C VAL A 62 -6.68 -33.78 2.64
N SER A 63 -7.27 -34.68 1.85
CA SER A 63 -7.76 -36.00 2.29
C SER A 63 -6.68 -37.08 2.38
N GLU A 64 -5.48 -36.88 1.83
CA GLU A 64 -4.39 -37.85 1.92
C GLU A 64 -3.36 -37.42 2.96
N ASP A 65 -2.76 -38.41 3.64
CA ASP A 65 -1.71 -38.20 4.64
C ASP A 65 -0.52 -37.47 3.98
N ILE A 66 -0.54 -36.13 4.07
CA ILE A 66 0.31 -35.17 3.34
C ILE A 66 1.80 -35.51 3.52
N LYS A 67 2.13 -36.10 4.67
CA LYS A 67 3.48 -36.55 4.98
C LYS A 67 3.90 -37.68 4.06
N GLU A 68 3.06 -38.69 3.87
CA GLU A 68 3.38 -39.87 3.07
C GLU A 68 3.49 -39.53 1.58
N SER A 69 2.60 -38.68 1.07
CA SER A 69 2.63 -38.20 -0.33
C SER A 69 3.87 -37.35 -0.61
N TYR A 70 4.29 -36.48 0.32
CA TYR A 70 5.53 -35.71 0.18
C TYR A 70 6.77 -36.59 0.03
N TYR A 71 6.90 -37.64 0.84
CA TYR A 71 8.04 -38.55 0.73
C TYR A 71 7.98 -39.43 -0.53
N LYS A 72 6.79 -39.83 -0.98
CA LYS A 72 6.59 -40.57 -2.24
C LYS A 72 6.95 -39.74 -3.47
N GLU A 73 6.53 -38.48 -3.54
CA GLU A 73 6.92 -37.59 -4.64
C GLU A 73 8.42 -37.29 -4.62
N LYS A 74 8.99 -37.08 -3.43
CA LYS A 74 10.42 -36.82 -3.28
C LYS A 74 11.28 -38.01 -3.72
N SER A 75 10.87 -39.25 -3.42
CA SER A 75 11.55 -40.45 -3.92
C SER A 75 11.42 -40.58 -5.44
N PHE A 76 10.26 -40.24 -6.01
CA PHE A 76 10.04 -40.30 -7.46
C PHE A 76 10.86 -39.27 -8.25
N LYS A 77 11.01 -38.04 -7.73
CA LYS A 77 11.79 -36.97 -8.36
C LYS A 77 13.31 -37.13 -8.22
N HIS A 78 13.79 -37.81 -7.19
CA HIS A 78 15.23 -37.92 -6.89
C HIS A 78 15.80 -39.33 -6.95
N GLY A 79 15.04 -40.33 -7.40
CA GLY A 79 15.53 -41.65 -7.81
C GLY A 79 16.52 -42.29 -6.83
N PHE A 80 15.99 -42.94 -5.80
CA PHE A 80 16.71 -43.99 -5.09
C PHE A 80 16.01 -45.33 -5.36
#